data_AF-A0A7S1PYH3-F1
#
_entry.id   AF-A0A7S1PYH3-F1
#
_cell.length_a   1.000
_cell.length_b   1.000
_cell.length_c   1.000
_cell.angle_alpha   90.00
_cell.angle_beta   90.00
_cell.angle_gamma   90.00
#
_symmetry.space_group_name_H-M   'P 1'
#
loop_
_entity.id
_entity.type
_entity.pdbx_description
1 polymer ?
#
loop_
_entity_poly.entity_id
_entity_poly.type
_entity_poly.pdbx_seq_one_letter_code
_entity_poly.pdbx_strand_id
1 'polypeptide(L)'
;MAAIGRVLAFGLIVMASCISGEEESDQGAGNVTKPYVGPAVEGLHWAETFDGDVWSRWSHSGAEKYNGRFRVQARTQEALVGDLGLAVPEEARHYGAAAAFAPLEGREGVPFVVQFEVRFQEGLTCGGAYLKLFDSAGRAAGEFQDSTPFVIMFGPDRCGGTDKVHFILQHRNPKTGKLEEKHCKDPPSVPHDQLSHLYRLVIMPDNSFEIHVDGERKTSGSLLTSMEPPVNPPREIDDPSD
;
A
#
# COMPACT_ATOMS: atom_id res chain seq x y z
N MET A 1 20.50 17.38 -13.46
CA MET A 1 20.18 16.30 -12.52
C MET A 1 19.10 16.81 -11.58
N ALA A 2 17.85 16.39 -11.78
CA ALA A 2 16.82 16.64 -10.78
C ALA A 2 17.06 15.64 -9.65
N ALA A 3 17.68 16.09 -8.56
CA ALA A 3 17.68 15.32 -7.32
C ALA A 3 16.22 15.23 -6.88
N ILE A 4 15.71 14.00 -6.71
CA ILE A 4 14.43 13.79 -6.02
C ILE A 4 14.63 14.40 -4.64
N GLY A 5 13.98 15.55 -4.41
CA GLY A 5 14.10 16.30 -3.15
C GLY A 5 13.73 15.40 -1.97
N ARG A 6 14.32 15.68 -0.80
CA ARG A 6 14.03 14.98 0.46
C ARG A 6 12.52 14.81 0.63
N VAL A 7 12.03 13.59 0.45
CA VAL A 7 10.63 13.23 0.69
C VAL A 7 10.50 12.95 2.18
N LEU A 8 9.70 13.75 2.88
CA LEU A 8 9.32 13.50 4.26
C LEU A 8 7.92 12.87 4.25
N ALA A 9 7.80 11.61 4.67
CA ALA A 9 6.51 10.92 4.84
C ALA A 9 6.25 10.68 6.33
N PHE A 10 5.01 10.90 6.76
CA PHE A 10 4.58 11.01 8.17
C PHE A 10 3.32 10.19 8.51
N GLY A 11 2.65 9.61 7.53
CA GLY A 11 1.41 8.88 7.76
C GLY A 11 1.20 7.74 6.78
N LEU A 12 0.65 6.64 7.27
CA LEU A 12 0.25 5.48 6.49
C LEU A 12 -1.26 5.35 6.58
N ILE A 13 -1.97 5.31 5.45
CA ILE A 13 -3.38 4.88 5.42
C ILE A 13 -3.47 3.49 4.84
N VAL A 14 -4.18 2.61 5.54
CA VAL A 14 -4.70 1.37 4.97
C VAL A 14 -6.07 1.68 4.37
N MET A 15 -6.17 1.48 3.07
CA MET A 15 -7.39 1.69 2.31
C MET A 15 -7.91 0.33 1.89
N ALA A 16 -9.17 0.06 2.20
CA ALA A 16 -9.84 -1.14 1.72
C ALA A 16 -11.23 -0.85 1.17
N SER A 17 -11.62 -1.58 0.14
CA SER A 17 -12.99 -1.67 -0.36
C SER A 17 -13.18 -3.13 -0.74
N CYS A 18 -14.29 -3.76 -0.38
CA CYS A 18 -14.54 -5.18 -0.68
C CYS A 18 -15.96 -5.38 -1.19
N ILE A 19 -16.12 -6.12 -2.27
CA ILE A 19 -17.37 -6.72 -2.74
C ILE A 19 -17.08 -8.21 -2.86
N SER A 20 -17.84 -9.03 -2.15
CA SER A 20 -17.68 -10.49 -2.18
C SER A 20 -18.50 -11.11 -3.32
N GLY A 21 -18.11 -12.31 -3.71
CA GLY A 21 -18.84 -13.23 -4.55
C GLY A 21 -18.63 -14.64 -4.01
N GLU A 22 -19.66 -15.47 -4.03
CA GLU A 22 -19.63 -16.83 -3.49
C GLU A 22 -18.87 -17.78 -4.42
N GLU A 23 -17.76 -18.38 -3.96
CA GLU A 23 -17.18 -19.58 -4.57
C GLU A 23 -16.68 -20.60 -3.52
N GLU A 24 -16.79 -21.87 -3.90
CA GLU A 24 -16.71 -23.10 -3.09
C GLU A 24 -15.28 -23.43 -2.61
N SER A 25 -15.12 -23.74 -1.32
CA SER A 25 -13.83 -24.05 -0.68
C SER A 25 -13.40 -25.51 -0.85
N ASP A 26 -12.18 -25.74 -1.35
CA ASP A 26 -11.52 -27.05 -1.34
C ASP A 26 -10.71 -27.25 -0.04
N GLN A 27 -10.82 -28.44 0.58
CA GLN A 27 -10.17 -28.77 1.85
C GLN A 27 -8.87 -29.56 1.62
N GLY A 28 -7.74 -29.04 2.13
CA GLY A 28 -6.62 -29.91 2.51
C GLY A 28 -5.25 -29.29 2.63
N ALA A 29 -4.77 -29.07 3.86
CA ALA A 29 -3.41 -29.39 4.32
C ALA A 29 -3.29 -29.12 5.84
N GLY A 30 -2.66 -30.04 6.58
CA GLY A 30 -2.66 -30.14 8.04
C GLY A 30 -2.36 -28.85 8.82
N ASN A 31 -3.27 -28.48 9.72
CA ASN A 31 -3.14 -27.42 10.72
C ASN A 31 -1.99 -27.71 11.69
N VAL A 32 -0.78 -27.26 11.36
CA VAL A 32 0.26 -27.02 12.38
C VAL A 32 0.10 -25.58 12.83
N THR A 33 -0.88 -25.35 13.69
CA THR A 33 -1.09 -24.04 14.33
C THR A 33 -0.15 -23.91 15.52
N LYS A 34 0.78 -22.96 15.44
CA LYS A 34 1.65 -22.59 16.57
C LYS A 34 1.10 -21.31 17.22
N PRO A 35 1.29 -21.11 18.54
CA PRO A 35 0.97 -19.82 19.15
C PRO A 35 1.73 -18.69 18.47
N TYR A 36 1.06 -17.57 18.24
CA TYR A 36 1.67 -16.35 17.76
C TYR A 36 2.70 -15.82 18.77
N VAL A 37 3.82 -15.36 18.25
CA VAL A 37 4.84 -14.63 19.00
C VAL A 37 5.17 -13.39 18.17
N GLY A 38 5.05 -12.23 18.80
CA GLY A 38 5.36 -10.95 18.15
C GLY A 38 6.75 -10.96 17.52
N PRO A 39 6.89 -10.50 16.25
CA PRO A 39 8.18 -10.46 15.60
C PRO A 39 9.11 -9.43 16.25
N ALA A 40 10.42 -9.64 16.10
CA ALA A 40 11.40 -8.61 16.43
C ALA A 40 11.24 -7.42 15.47
N VAL A 41 11.09 -6.22 16.02
CA VAL A 41 10.88 -4.97 15.27
C VAL A 41 12.03 -3.98 15.46
N GLU A 42 13.05 -4.36 16.22
CA GLU A 42 14.23 -3.54 16.47
C GLU A 42 14.97 -3.23 15.17
N GLY A 43 15.32 -1.95 14.99
CA GLY A 43 16.03 -1.47 13.79
C GLY A 43 15.12 -1.13 12.61
N LEU A 44 13.81 -1.42 12.69
CA LEU A 44 12.84 -0.93 11.72
C LEU A 44 12.50 0.54 12.00
N HIS A 45 12.31 1.32 10.94
CA HIS A 45 11.89 2.73 11.07
C HIS A 45 10.48 2.83 11.65
N TRP A 46 9.60 1.93 11.19
CA TRP A 46 8.24 1.79 11.69
C TRP A 46 7.75 0.36 11.43
N ALA A 47 6.95 -0.17 12.34
CA ALA A 47 6.31 -1.47 12.23
C ALA A 47 4.96 -1.46 12.95
N GLU A 48 3.99 -2.17 12.40
CA GLU A 48 2.70 -2.43 13.03
C GLU A 48 2.42 -3.92 12.97
N THR A 49 2.24 -4.53 14.13
CA THR A 49 1.91 -5.96 14.28
C THR A 49 0.43 -6.20 14.61
N PHE A 50 -0.32 -5.12 14.84
CA PHE A 50 -1.70 -5.11 15.33
C PHE A 50 -1.88 -5.70 16.74
N ASP A 51 -0.80 -5.80 17.51
CA ASP A 51 -0.84 -6.23 18.90
C ASP A 51 -1.37 -5.14 19.85
N GLY A 52 -2.03 -5.57 20.91
CA GLY A 52 -2.53 -4.70 21.97
C GLY A 52 -3.63 -3.73 21.49
N ASP A 53 -3.65 -2.53 22.04
CA ASP A 53 -4.64 -1.51 21.68
C ASP A 53 -4.23 -0.77 20.39
N VAL A 54 -4.64 -1.32 19.24
CA VAL A 54 -4.38 -0.74 17.91
C VAL A 54 -4.93 0.68 17.77
N TRP A 55 -6.07 0.99 18.39
CA TRP A 55 -6.75 2.28 18.24
C TRP A 55 -6.10 3.41 19.05
N SER A 56 -5.13 3.08 19.90
CA SER A 56 -4.21 4.07 20.47
C SER A 56 -3.20 4.61 19.45
N ARG A 57 -2.95 3.87 18.35
CA ARG A 57 -1.97 4.20 17.30
C ARG A 57 -2.61 4.57 15.97
N TRP A 58 -3.77 3.98 15.68
CA TRP A 58 -4.54 4.21 14.46
C TRP A 58 -5.77 5.07 14.71
N SER A 59 -6.19 5.81 13.70
CA SER A 59 -7.44 6.55 13.71
C SER A 59 -8.22 6.29 12.43
N HIS A 60 -9.50 5.95 12.53
CA HIS A 60 -10.38 5.95 11.38
C HIS A 60 -10.48 7.35 10.79
N SER A 61 -10.57 7.44 9.47
CA SER A 61 -10.86 8.70 8.79
C SER A 61 -12.26 9.20 9.18
N GLY A 62 -12.37 10.51 9.42
CA GLY A 62 -13.63 11.19 9.65
C GLY A 62 -14.41 11.53 8.36
N ALA A 63 -13.83 11.28 7.18
CA ALA A 63 -14.50 11.63 5.92
C ALA A 63 -15.67 10.67 5.60
N GLU A 64 -16.78 11.24 5.11
CA GLU A 64 -18.05 10.54 4.88
C GLU A 64 -17.92 9.31 3.97
N LYS A 65 -17.02 9.38 2.98
CA LYS A 65 -16.72 8.27 2.08
C LYS A 65 -16.37 6.99 2.84
N TYR A 66 -15.60 7.10 3.93
CA TYR A 66 -15.13 5.97 4.74
C TYR A 66 -16.16 5.55 5.78
N ASN A 67 -17.23 4.96 5.27
CA ASN A 67 -18.36 4.50 6.05
C ASN A 67 -18.16 3.10 6.69
N GLY A 68 -17.10 2.38 6.33
CA GLY A 68 -16.69 1.13 6.98
C GLY A 68 -15.89 1.37 8.26
N ARG A 69 -15.91 0.39 9.17
CA ARG A 69 -15.08 0.39 10.38
C ARG A 69 -14.27 -0.88 10.47
N PHE A 70 -12.95 -0.74 10.33
CA PHE A 70 -12.02 -1.82 10.56
C PHE A 70 -12.17 -2.41 11.96
N ARG A 71 -11.90 -3.70 12.10
CA ARG A 71 -11.88 -4.42 13.39
C ARG A 71 -10.57 -5.19 13.54
N VAL A 72 -10.04 -5.22 14.75
CA VAL A 72 -8.91 -6.09 15.09
C VAL A 72 -9.48 -7.47 15.40
N GLN A 73 -9.15 -8.47 14.61
CA GLN A 73 -9.67 -9.83 14.78
C GLN A 73 -8.72 -10.89 14.22
N ALA A 74 -8.94 -12.14 14.64
CA ALA A 74 -8.24 -13.28 14.08
C ALA A 74 -8.66 -13.53 12.62
N ARG A 75 -7.77 -14.20 11.87
CA ARG A 75 -8.08 -14.68 10.52
C ARG A 75 -9.10 -15.82 10.60
N THR A 76 -9.95 -16.00 9.58
CA THR A 76 -10.93 -17.11 9.52
C THR A 76 -10.26 -18.47 9.63
N GLN A 77 -9.06 -18.59 9.05
CA GLN A 77 -8.18 -19.73 9.24
C GLN A 77 -6.84 -19.23 9.80
N GLU A 78 -6.55 -19.56 11.05
CA GLU A 78 -5.30 -19.14 11.70
C GLU A 78 -4.14 -20.03 11.25
N ALA A 79 -3.06 -19.40 10.78
CA ALA A 79 -1.76 -20.05 10.63
C ALA A 79 -0.99 -20.05 11.97
N LEU A 80 -1.15 -18.96 12.72
CA LEU A 80 -0.62 -18.75 14.06
C LEU A 80 -1.77 -18.38 15.00
N VAL A 81 -1.91 -19.11 16.11
CA VAL A 81 -3.02 -18.90 17.07
C VAL A 81 -2.81 -17.60 17.81
N GLY A 82 -3.79 -16.70 17.73
CA GLY A 82 -3.74 -15.38 18.36
C GLY A 82 -3.02 -14.31 17.53
N ASP A 83 -2.64 -14.61 16.29
CA ASP A 83 -2.20 -13.58 15.33
C ASP A 83 -3.42 -12.80 14.85
N LEU A 84 -3.48 -11.53 15.22
CA LEU A 84 -4.59 -10.64 14.88
C LEU A 84 -4.21 -9.73 13.71
N GLY A 85 -5.22 -9.31 12.96
CA GLY A 85 -5.04 -8.36 11.87
C GLY A 85 -6.13 -7.31 11.83
N LEU A 86 -5.90 -6.28 11.02
CA LEU A 86 -6.89 -5.25 10.74
C LEU A 86 -7.85 -5.72 9.65
N ALA A 87 -9.02 -6.20 10.05
CA ALA A 87 -10.02 -6.77 9.16
C ALA A 87 -11.05 -5.76 8.65
N VAL A 88 -11.65 -6.13 7.53
CA VAL A 88 -12.69 -5.41 6.79
C VAL A 88 -13.97 -6.25 6.88
N PRO A 89 -14.80 -6.07 7.93
CA PRO A 89 -15.87 -7.02 8.27
C PRO A 89 -17.16 -6.84 7.45
N GLU A 90 -17.35 -5.71 6.79
CA GLU A 90 -18.56 -5.39 6.04
C GLU A 90 -18.22 -5.14 4.56
N GLU A 91 -18.96 -5.81 3.69
CA GLU A 91 -18.89 -5.63 2.24
C GLU A 91 -19.51 -4.31 1.78
N ALA A 92 -19.19 -3.90 0.56
CA ALA A 92 -19.70 -2.70 -0.11
C ALA A 92 -19.54 -1.40 0.70
N ARG A 93 -18.49 -1.34 1.53
CA ARG A 93 -18.08 -0.17 2.29
C ARG A 93 -16.68 0.28 1.88
N HIS A 94 -16.40 1.57 2.07
CA HIS A 94 -15.04 2.07 1.96
C HIS A 94 -14.43 2.21 3.35
N TYR A 95 -13.16 1.87 3.45
CA TYR A 95 -12.40 1.88 4.69
C TYR A 95 -11.18 2.77 4.55
N GLY A 96 -10.95 3.56 5.58
CA GLY A 96 -9.79 4.44 5.69
C GLY A 96 -9.42 4.57 7.16
N ALA A 97 -8.20 4.18 7.49
CA ALA A 97 -7.60 4.40 8.80
C ALA A 97 -6.15 4.78 8.60
N ALA A 98 -5.68 5.73 9.39
CA ALA A 98 -4.32 6.24 9.32
C ALA A 98 -3.57 6.01 10.62
N ALA A 99 -2.27 5.77 10.52
CA ALA A 99 -1.34 5.86 11.64
C ALA A 99 -0.24 6.87 11.31
N ALA A 100 0.17 7.64 12.31
CA ALA A 100 1.33 8.52 12.21
C ALA A 100 2.59 7.75 12.62
N PHE A 101 3.71 8.06 11.97
CA PHE A 101 5.00 7.50 12.32
C PHE A 101 6.10 8.56 12.19
N ALA A 102 7.29 8.26 12.71
CA ALA A 102 8.42 9.18 12.66
C ALA A 102 8.73 9.57 11.19
N PRO A 103 9.15 10.82 10.92
CA PRO A 103 9.39 11.25 9.55
C PRO A 103 10.42 10.35 8.86
N LEU A 104 10.08 9.85 7.67
CA LEU A 104 11.06 9.17 6.82
C LEU A 104 12.00 10.20 6.19
N GLU A 105 13.31 10.03 6.37
CA GLU A 105 14.33 10.85 5.73
C GLU A 105 15.14 10.01 4.77
N GLY A 106 15.20 10.42 3.50
CA GLY A 106 16.07 9.79 2.51
C GLY A 106 17.54 9.91 2.92
N ARG A 107 18.24 8.77 2.99
CA ARG A 107 19.68 8.69 3.28
C ARG A 107 20.41 8.16 2.06
N GLU A 108 21.57 8.74 1.78
CA GLU A 108 22.42 8.29 0.67
C GLU A 108 22.82 6.82 0.87
N GLY A 109 22.71 6.03 -0.20
CA GLY A 109 23.02 4.59 -0.16
C GLY A 109 22.01 3.71 0.58
N VAL A 110 20.95 4.27 1.18
CA VAL A 110 19.93 3.51 1.90
C VAL A 110 18.65 3.42 1.07
N PRO A 111 18.19 2.21 0.70
CA PRO A 111 16.94 2.05 -0.02
C PRO A 111 15.73 2.35 0.88
N PHE A 112 14.68 2.88 0.26
CA PHE A 112 13.36 2.90 0.87
C PHE A 112 12.68 1.54 0.67
N VAL A 113 12.07 1.01 1.73
CA VAL A 113 11.33 -0.26 1.69
C VAL A 113 10.00 -0.08 2.41
N VAL A 114 8.91 -0.50 1.76
CA VAL A 114 7.61 -0.74 2.40
C VAL A 114 7.18 -2.17 2.13
N GLN A 115 6.71 -2.84 3.16
CA GLN A 115 6.30 -4.24 3.09
C GLN A 115 5.09 -4.47 4.00
N PHE A 116 4.10 -5.22 3.52
CA PHE A 116 2.93 -5.59 4.30
C PHE A 116 2.27 -6.86 3.75
N GLU A 117 1.45 -7.50 4.57
CA GLU A 117 0.67 -8.67 4.20
C GLU A 117 -0.79 -8.32 3.95
N VAL A 118 -1.39 -8.98 2.96
CA VAL A 118 -2.84 -8.94 2.73
C VAL A 118 -3.34 -10.37 2.57
N ARG A 119 -4.52 -10.63 3.11
CA ARG A 119 -5.26 -11.87 2.90
C ARG A 119 -6.69 -11.57 2.47
N PHE A 120 -7.09 -12.06 1.31
CA PHE A 120 -8.49 -12.02 0.86
C PHE A 120 -9.21 -13.27 1.36
N GLN A 121 -9.66 -13.22 2.62
CA GLN A 121 -10.13 -14.39 3.37
C GLN A 121 -11.32 -15.10 2.73
N GLU A 122 -12.20 -14.35 2.06
CA GLU A 122 -13.41 -14.84 1.39
C GLU A 122 -13.29 -14.65 -0.12
N GLY A 123 -12.07 -14.49 -0.63
CA GLY A 123 -11.81 -14.01 -1.99
C GLY A 123 -12.06 -12.51 -2.13
N LEU A 124 -11.92 -12.01 -3.36
CA LEU A 124 -12.18 -10.61 -3.69
C LEU A 124 -12.63 -10.48 -5.15
N THR A 125 -13.86 -10.01 -5.37
CA THR A 125 -14.40 -9.77 -6.72
C THR A 125 -14.10 -8.35 -7.20
N CYS A 126 -14.32 -7.36 -6.34
CA CYS A 126 -13.95 -5.98 -6.60
C CYS A 126 -13.57 -5.23 -5.32
N GLY A 127 -12.37 -4.65 -5.32
CA GLY A 127 -11.81 -4.00 -4.16
C GLY A 127 -10.31 -3.72 -4.22
N GLY A 128 -9.89 -2.77 -3.39
CA GLY A 128 -8.48 -2.48 -3.15
C GLY A 128 -8.09 -2.88 -1.74
N ALA A 129 -6.83 -3.23 -1.54
CA ALA A 129 -6.22 -3.42 -0.21
C ALA A 129 -4.80 -2.86 -0.24
N TYR A 130 -4.70 -1.56 -0.50
CA TYR A 130 -3.44 -0.86 -0.69
C TYR A 130 -3.16 0.13 0.43
N LEU A 131 -1.90 0.50 0.52
CA LEU A 131 -1.38 1.50 1.41
C LEU A 131 -1.17 2.82 0.67
N LYS A 132 -1.39 3.94 1.36
CA LYS A 132 -0.92 5.27 0.93
C LYS A 132 0.01 5.84 1.99
N LEU A 133 1.15 6.37 1.56
CA LEU A 133 2.10 7.12 2.38
C LEU A 133 1.93 8.61 2.12
N PHE A 134 1.84 9.41 3.16
CA PHE A 134 1.55 10.84 3.05
C PHE A 134 2.64 11.70 3.66
N ASP A 135 2.85 12.89 3.11
CA ASP A 135 3.34 14.01 3.90
C ASP A 135 2.18 14.50 4.77
N SER A 136 2.37 14.56 6.09
CA SER A 136 1.29 14.97 6.99
C SER A 136 0.83 16.39 6.69
N ALA A 137 1.74 17.27 6.26
CA ALA A 137 1.47 18.69 6.09
C ALA A 137 0.73 19.30 7.29
N GLY A 138 0.96 18.78 8.50
CA GLY A 138 0.30 19.19 9.74
C GLY A 138 -1.10 18.60 10.01
N ARG A 139 -1.61 17.69 9.17
CA ARG A 139 -2.91 17.02 9.37
C ARG A 139 -2.84 15.91 10.41
N ALA A 140 -3.92 15.75 11.17
CA ALA A 140 -4.09 14.62 12.08
C ALA A 140 -4.49 13.34 11.33
N ALA A 141 -4.19 12.17 11.90
CA ALA A 141 -4.47 10.86 11.30
C ALA A 141 -5.95 10.67 10.88
N GLY A 142 -6.90 11.15 11.69
CA GLY A 142 -8.33 11.07 11.37
C GLY A 142 -8.80 12.01 10.25
N GLU A 143 -7.99 12.97 9.82
CA GLU A 143 -8.36 13.96 8.80
C GLU A 143 -8.01 13.51 7.38
N PHE A 144 -7.23 12.44 7.24
CA PHE A 144 -6.83 12.00 5.92
C PHE A 144 -7.99 11.36 5.16
N GLN A 145 -8.03 11.65 3.86
CA GLN A 145 -9.07 11.18 2.96
C GLN A 145 -8.55 10.90 1.55
N ASP A 146 -9.44 10.49 0.64
CA ASP A 146 -9.10 10.03 -0.71
C ASP A 146 -8.41 11.11 -1.56
N SER A 147 -8.85 12.35 -1.42
CA SER A 147 -8.27 13.55 -2.05
C SER A 147 -7.02 14.08 -1.35
N THR A 148 -6.58 13.47 -0.24
CA THR A 148 -5.36 13.91 0.44
C THR A 148 -4.14 13.58 -0.43
N PRO A 149 -3.28 14.56 -0.76
CA PRO A 149 -2.07 14.30 -1.54
C PRO A 149 -1.17 13.29 -0.82
N PHE A 150 -0.90 12.17 -1.48
CA PHE A 150 -0.02 11.11 -1.00
C PHE A 150 1.31 11.18 -1.75
N VAL A 151 2.38 10.63 -1.18
CA VAL A 151 3.67 10.48 -1.84
C VAL A 151 3.71 9.17 -2.64
N ILE A 152 3.35 8.06 -1.99
CA ILE A 152 3.38 6.71 -2.59
C ILE A 152 2.04 6.03 -2.31
N MET A 153 1.44 5.42 -3.32
CA MET A 153 0.41 4.38 -3.14
C MET A 153 1.01 3.06 -3.59
N PHE A 154 0.87 2.02 -2.76
CA PHE A 154 1.39 0.69 -3.06
C PHE A 154 0.47 -0.40 -2.52
N GLY A 155 0.15 -1.39 -3.35
CA GLY A 155 -0.59 -2.58 -2.91
C GLY A 155 -1.56 -3.16 -3.94
N PRO A 156 -2.19 -4.30 -3.63
CA PRO A 156 -3.13 -4.98 -4.50
C PRO A 156 -4.45 -4.22 -4.68
N ASP A 157 -4.96 -4.24 -5.90
CA ASP A 157 -6.28 -3.76 -6.28
C ASP A 157 -6.83 -4.65 -7.39
N ARG A 158 -7.97 -5.28 -7.12
CA ARG A 158 -8.64 -6.18 -8.04
C ARG A 158 -10.06 -5.71 -8.22
N CYS A 159 -10.48 -5.45 -9.44
CA CYS A 159 -11.88 -5.23 -9.76
C CYS A 159 -12.24 -5.83 -11.12
N GLY A 160 -13.09 -6.87 -11.09
CA GLY A 160 -13.51 -7.59 -12.27
C GLY A 160 -12.31 -8.18 -13.02
N GLY A 161 -12.15 -7.80 -14.30
CA GLY A 161 -11.04 -8.28 -15.15
C GLY A 161 -9.70 -7.58 -14.93
N THR A 162 -9.57 -6.71 -13.93
CA THR A 162 -8.32 -6.00 -13.63
C THR A 162 -7.81 -6.39 -12.25
N ASP A 163 -6.53 -6.73 -12.13
CA ASP A 163 -5.91 -7.23 -10.90
C ASP A 163 -4.47 -6.75 -10.74
N LYS A 164 -4.25 -5.49 -10.37
CA LYS A 164 -2.92 -4.88 -10.37
C LYS A 164 -2.39 -4.71 -8.95
N VAL A 165 -1.11 -4.99 -8.73
CA VAL A 165 -0.37 -4.44 -7.60
C VAL A 165 0.09 -3.05 -7.99
N HIS A 166 -0.63 -2.03 -7.51
CA HIS A 166 -0.30 -0.64 -7.80
C HIS A 166 1.05 -0.27 -7.22
N PHE A 167 1.81 0.49 -7.99
CA PHE A 167 2.84 1.38 -7.49
C PHE A 167 2.64 2.74 -8.15
N ILE A 168 2.21 3.73 -7.37
CA ILE A 168 1.96 5.09 -7.83
C ILE A 168 2.83 6.04 -7.01
N LEU A 169 3.62 6.83 -7.71
CA LEU A 169 4.43 7.90 -7.12
C LEU A 169 3.80 9.25 -7.49
N GLN A 170 3.47 10.05 -6.49
CA GLN A 170 3.07 11.43 -6.75
C GLN A 170 4.31 12.30 -6.90
N HIS A 171 4.45 12.94 -8.07
CA HIS A 171 5.60 13.77 -8.39
C HIS A 171 5.16 15.16 -8.81
N ARG A 172 5.82 16.19 -8.28
CA ARG A 172 5.62 17.57 -8.71
C ARG A 172 6.39 17.80 -10.00
N ASN A 173 5.67 18.05 -11.09
CA ASN A 173 6.26 18.41 -12.37
C ASN A 173 7.09 19.69 -12.22
N PRO A 174 8.40 19.68 -12.54
CA PRO A 174 9.28 20.82 -12.33
C PRO A 174 9.00 21.99 -13.26
N LYS A 175 8.34 21.77 -14.40
CA LYS A 175 7.98 22.83 -15.37
C LYS A 175 6.65 23.50 -15.02
N THR A 176 5.62 22.69 -14.73
CA THR A 176 4.26 23.20 -14.51
C THR A 176 3.93 23.45 -13.03
N GLY A 177 4.74 22.89 -12.12
CA GLY A 177 4.48 22.92 -10.69
C GLY A 177 3.29 22.04 -10.25
N LYS A 178 2.60 21.35 -11.16
CA LYS A 178 1.45 20.50 -10.82
C LYS A 178 1.90 19.18 -10.22
N LEU A 179 1.15 18.66 -9.25
CA LEU A 179 1.32 17.29 -8.76
C LEU A 179 0.65 16.34 -9.76
N GLU A 180 1.40 15.34 -10.19
CA GLU A 180 0.96 14.34 -11.15
C GLU A 180 1.20 12.95 -10.54
N GLU A 181 0.20 12.07 -10.65
CA GLU A 181 0.35 10.67 -10.30
C GLU A 181 1.10 9.95 -11.43
N LYS A 182 2.15 9.22 -11.06
CA LYS A 182 3.01 8.47 -11.97
C LYS A 182 2.81 6.99 -11.63
N HIS A 183 2.23 6.24 -12.54
CA HIS A 183 1.88 4.82 -12.35
C HIS A 183 3.01 3.94 -12.89
N CYS A 184 3.29 2.83 -12.22
CA CYS A 184 4.14 1.79 -12.80
C CYS A 184 3.51 1.26 -14.11
N LYS A 185 4.29 1.20 -15.19
CA LYS A 185 3.82 0.76 -16.51
C LYS A 185 3.37 -0.70 -16.54
N ASP A 186 4.17 -1.55 -15.91
CA ASP A 186 4.00 -3.01 -15.94
C ASP A 186 3.76 -3.57 -14.52
N PRO A 187 2.63 -3.23 -13.88
CA PRO A 187 2.33 -3.69 -12.53
C PRO A 187 2.08 -5.20 -12.54
N PRO A 188 2.60 -5.95 -11.55
CA PRO A 188 2.37 -7.38 -11.48
C PRO A 188 0.92 -7.67 -11.07
N SER A 189 0.44 -8.86 -11.41
CA SER A 189 -0.91 -9.30 -11.05
C SER A 189 -1.05 -9.67 -9.57
N VAL A 190 -2.24 -9.49 -9.03
CA VAL A 190 -2.58 -9.91 -7.66
C VAL A 190 -2.83 -11.42 -7.61
N PRO A 191 -2.18 -12.22 -6.74
CA PRO A 191 -2.48 -13.65 -6.57
C PRO A 191 -3.96 -13.94 -6.29
N HIS A 192 -4.50 -15.00 -6.91
CA HIS A 192 -5.95 -15.29 -6.93
C HIS A 192 -6.44 -16.25 -5.84
N ASP A 193 -5.56 -16.74 -4.98
CA ASP A 193 -5.93 -17.64 -3.89
C ASP A 193 -6.37 -16.88 -2.61
N GLN A 194 -6.75 -17.62 -1.56
CA GLN A 194 -7.22 -17.08 -0.27
C GLN A 194 -6.12 -17.09 0.80
N LEU A 195 -4.86 -17.24 0.40
CA LEU A 195 -3.71 -17.22 1.29
C LEU A 195 -3.28 -15.79 1.58
N SER A 196 -2.35 -15.68 2.53
CA SER A 196 -1.75 -14.39 2.87
C SER A 196 -0.56 -14.18 1.95
N HIS A 197 -0.52 -13.03 1.27
CA HIS A 197 0.58 -12.67 0.40
C HIS A 197 1.34 -11.48 0.95
N LEU A 198 2.66 -11.54 0.83
CA LEU A 198 3.58 -10.49 1.28
C LEU A 198 3.93 -9.59 0.10
N TYR A 199 3.51 -8.34 0.15
CA TYR A 199 3.82 -7.33 -0.87
C TYR A 199 4.97 -6.46 -0.39
N ARG A 200 6.03 -6.31 -1.19
CA ARG A 200 7.16 -5.44 -0.88
C ARG A 200 7.51 -4.55 -2.07
N LEU A 201 7.63 -3.26 -1.81
CA LEU A 201 8.21 -2.28 -2.73
C LEU A 201 9.57 -1.84 -2.18
N VAL A 202 10.59 -1.91 -3.03
CA VAL A 202 11.94 -1.41 -2.78
C VAL A 202 12.22 -0.29 -3.76
N ILE A 203 12.65 0.87 -3.27
CA ILE A 203 13.12 1.99 -4.10
C ILE A 203 14.57 2.27 -3.73
N MET A 204 15.45 2.11 -4.71
CA MET A 204 16.88 2.27 -4.55
C MET A 204 17.30 3.74 -4.73
N PRO A 205 18.42 4.17 -4.13
CA PRO A 205 18.94 5.53 -4.27
C PRO A 205 19.27 5.95 -5.72
N ASP A 206 19.49 5.00 -6.62
CA ASP A 206 19.75 5.25 -8.04
C ASP A 206 18.46 5.45 -8.87
N ASN A 207 17.30 5.53 -8.20
CA ASN A 207 15.96 5.63 -8.78
C ASN A 207 15.49 4.35 -9.49
N SER A 208 16.14 3.20 -9.27
CA SER A 208 15.53 1.91 -9.60
C SER A 208 14.53 1.49 -8.54
N PHE A 209 13.55 0.68 -8.92
CA PHE A 209 12.59 0.09 -7.99
C PHE A 209 12.35 -1.38 -8.33
N GLU A 210 11.92 -2.12 -7.32
CA GLU A 210 11.50 -3.52 -7.44
C GLU A 210 10.20 -3.74 -6.66
N ILE A 211 9.29 -4.51 -7.27
CA ILE A 211 8.07 -5.00 -6.63
C ILE A 211 8.21 -6.51 -6.45
N HIS A 212 8.07 -6.94 -5.21
CA HIS A 212 8.12 -8.34 -4.82
C HIS A 212 6.78 -8.80 -4.28
N VAL A 213 6.41 -10.03 -4.59
CA VAL A 213 5.26 -10.74 -4.02
C VAL A 213 5.78 -12.07 -3.51
N ASP A 214 5.58 -12.34 -2.22
CA ASP A 214 6.04 -13.55 -1.53
C ASP A 214 7.56 -13.77 -1.60
N GLY A 215 8.30 -12.65 -1.55
CA GLY A 215 9.76 -12.64 -1.64
C GLY A 215 10.32 -12.80 -3.05
N GLU A 216 9.47 -13.11 -4.04
CA GLU A 216 9.87 -13.17 -5.45
C GLU A 216 9.72 -11.81 -6.13
N ARG A 217 10.76 -11.38 -6.84
CA ARG A 217 10.69 -10.17 -7.68
C ARG A 217 9.78 -10.41 -8.88
N LYS A 218 8.65 -9.70 -8.93
CA LYS A 218 7.69 -9.78 -10.03
C LYS A 218 7.90 -8.69 -11.09
N THR A 219 8.26 -7.48 -10.65
CA THR A 219 8.54 -6.34 -11.53
C THR A 219 9.76 -5.57 -11.05
N SER A 220 10.52 -4.99 -11.97
CA SER A 220 11.58 -4.02 -11.67
C SER A 220 11.63 -2.95 -12.76
N GLY A 221 12.07 -1.75 -12.40
CA GLY A 221 12.17 -0.65 -13.35
C GLY A 221 12.93 0.54 -12.81
N SER A 222 12.85 1.66 -13.52
CA SER A 222 13.35 2.95 -13.04
C SER A 222 12.19 3.93 -12.90
N LEU A 223 12.20 4.74 -11.84
CA LEU A 223 11.24 5.83 -11.65
C LEU A 223 11.24 6.81 -12.83
N LEU A 224 12.36 6.91 -13.57
CA LEU A 224 12.51 7.86 -14.67
C LEU A 224 11.91 7.38 -15.99
N THR A 225 11.85 6.05 -16.22
CA THR A 225 11.52 5.47 -17.53
C THR A 225 10.37 4.45 -17.48
N SER A 226 10.17 3.80 -16.34
CA SER A 226 9.17 2.75 -16.11
C SER A 226 7.88 3.27 -15.45
N MET A 227 7.70 4.59 -15.43
CA MET A 227 6.51 5.26 -14.90
C MET A 227 5.72 5.95 -16.02
N GLU A 228 4.40 5.98 -15.90
CA GLU A 228 3.46 6.59 -16.82
C GLU A 228 2.48 7.52 -16.08
N PRO A 229 2.38 8.81 -16.47
CA PRO A 229 3.25 9.51 -17.40
C PRO A 229 4.72 9.53 -16.93
N PRO A 230 5.71 9.78 -17.81
CA PRO A 230 7.11 9.86 -17.40
C PRO A 230 7.34 10.89 -16.29
N VAL A 231 8.24 10.58 -15.35
CA VAL A 231 8.61 11.52 -14.26
C VAL A 231 9.25 12.78 -14.83
N ASN A 232 10.11 12.62 -15.83
CA ASN A 232 10.67 13.74 -16.55
C ASN A 232 9.73 14.15 -17.69
N PRO A 233 9.39 15.45 -17.82
CA PRO A 233 8.62 15.91 -18.98
C PRO A 233 9.39 15.60 -20.27
N PRO A 234 8.67 15.37 -21.39
CA PRO A 234 9.30 15.09 -22.68
C PRO A 234 10.27 16.22 -23.06
N ARG A 235 11.31 15.84 -23.80
CA ARG A 235 12.33 16.79 -24.31
C ARG A 235 11.74 17.72 -25.35
N GLU A 236 10.84 17.19 -26.17
CA GLU A 236 10.11 17.91 -27.21
C GLU A 236 8.71 18.28 -26.69
N ILE A 237 8.25 19.46 -27.08
CA ILE A 237 6.87 19.92 -26.87
C ILE A 237 6.27 20.07 -28.26
N ASP A 238 5.01 19.68 -28.43
CA ASP A 238 4.29 19.97 -29.67
C ASP A 238 4.21 21.50 -29.84
N ASP A 239 4.50 21.97 -31.05
CA ASP A 239 4.41 23.39 -31.37
C ASP A 239 2.93 23.83 -31.28
N PRO A 240 2.59 24.88 -30.50
CA PRO A 240 1.21 25.37 -30.45
C PRO A 240 0.64 25.86 -31.80
N SER A 241 1.48 26.00 -32.83
CA SER A 241 1.13 26.51 -34.15
C SER A 241 1.11 25.48 -35.29
N ASP A 242 1.35 24.19 -34.99
CA ASP A 242 1.12 23.08 -35.95
C ASP A 242 -0.36 22.66 -36.04
#